data_AF-A0A7X7MPZ8-F1
#
_entry.id   AF-A0A7X7MPZ8-F1
#
_cell.length_a   1.000
_cell.length_b   1.000
_cell.length_c   1.000
_cell.angle_alpha   90.00
_cell.angle_beta   90.00
_cell.angle_gamma   90.00
#
_symmetry.space_group_name_H-M   'P 1'
#
loop_
_entity.id
_entity.type
_entity.pdbx_description
1 polymer ?
#
loop_
_entity_poly.entity_id
_entity_poly.type
_entity_poly.pdbx_seq_one_letter_code
_entity_poly.pdbx_strand_id
1 'polypeptide(L)'
;MSQMANYIRLGAYWGKKTEGTPSQIPFWRRYNIVTIPRKFNVSIKTRIAIADGYRIIAIAIVTRDLGPIRAQGLDFVDAYKIATRKDTWALDNNECYKVDWIHLEVGKVFEIKCRTGITNIGDKFVPQIEALIRDWTVKSEGTRKMNHLADLLQTSKNLILTGAPGTGKTYRARQIAQKLIFGENWTLKKESEFNPEEKNEFDQRFEFVQFHPSYDYTDFVEGLRPKKPDGSGNIGFERKDGTFKKFCEEARKECKYKDKDNREYDEASKKFVFVIDEINRGEISKIFGELFFAIDPGYRGVAGKVLTQYANMQDGSDDEKKKFYVPENVYIIGTMNDIDRSVESFDFAMRRRFVWEEIKAWETTEDKTNIVSMLDELDQIKDGLTKDAVNHLVKLNQAIWNDEGDGGKGTGIDGLSSSFHIGGAYFLKLKNYNGDFRDLWKYHLEPLLREYLRGMPEEKDNLGKLKAAYESANNG
;
A
#
# COMPACT_ATOMS: atom_id res chain seq x y z
N MET A 1 -19.64 -13.20 -28.97
CA MET A 1 -18.38 -13.97 -28.98
C MET A 1 -17.30 -13.09 -28.40
N SER A 2 -16.82 -13.38 -27.18
CA SER A 2 -15.68 -12.64 -26.63
C SER A 2 -14.50 -12.80 -27.59
N GLN A 3 -13.84 -11.70 -27.94
CA GLN A 3 -12.52 -11.80 -28.57
C GLN A 3 -11.62 -12.52 -27.55
N MET A 4 -11.39 -13.82 -27.73
CA MET A 4 -10.36 -14.51 -26.97
C MET A 4 -9.04 -13.78 -27.21
N ALA A 5 -8.40 -13.34 -26.14
CA ALA A 5 -7.08 -12.74 -26.23
C ALA A 5 -6.16 -13.71 -26.98
N ASN A 6 -5.47 -13.24 -28.03
CA ASN A 6 -4.49 -14.07 -28.72
C ASN A 6 -3.34 -14.40 -27.77
N TYR A 7 -2.94 -15.66 -27.73
CA TYR A 7 -1.79 -16.12 -26.95
C TYR A 7 -0.66 -16.49 -27.89
N ILE A 8 0.46 -15.77 -27.81
CA ILE A 8 1.59 -16.00 -28.71
C ILE A 8 2.80 -16.40 -27.90
N ARG A 9 3.35 -17.56 -28.20
CA ARG A 9 4.68 -17.93 -27.72
C ARG A 9 5.72 -17.35 -28.67
N LEU A 10 6.68 -16.59 -28.13
CA LEU A 10 7.89 -16.15 -28.81
C LEU A 10 9.04 -17.06 -28.41
N GLY A 11 9.53 -17.86 -29.35
CA GLY A 11 10.81 -18.55 -29.20
C GLY A 11 11.95 -17.56 -29.34
N ALA A 12 12.85 -17.54 -28.36
CA ALA A 12 14.02 -16.67 -28.40
C ALA A 12 15.19 -17.34 -29.17
N TYR A 13 15.96 -16.54 -29.91
CA TYR A 13 17.18 -17.01 -30.56
C TYR A 13 18.34 -17.03 -29.54
N TRP A 14 19.06 -18.16 -29.52
CA TRP A 14 20.19 -18.37 -28.64
C TRP A 14 21.48 -17.80 -29.26
N GLY A 15 22.23 -17.04 -28.47
CA GLY A 15 23.64 -16.72 -28.75
C GLY A 15 24.54 -17.94 -28.57
N LYS A 16 25.86 -17.74 -28.41
CA LYS A 16 26.78 -18.85 -28.04
C LYS A 16 26.23 -19.53 -26.78
N LYS A 17 26.20 -20.88 -26.76
CA LYS A 17 25.65 -21.73 -25.68
C LYS A 17 26.13 -21.37 -24.25
N THR A 18 27.20 -20.61 -24.13
CA THR A 18 27.89 -20.23 -22.89
C THR A 18 27.28 -19.02 -22.16
N GLU A 19 26.38 -18.23 -22.77
CA GLU A 19 25.91 -16.94 -22.21
C GLU A 19 24.60 -17.02 -21.39
N GLY A 20 23.91 -18.16 -21.37
CA GLY A 20 22.75 -18.41 -20.48
C GLY A 20 21.49 -17.57 -20.69
N THR A 21 21.51 -16.54 -21.54
CA THR A 21 20.37 -15.65 -21.82
C THR A 21 20.17 -15.47 -23.34
N PRO A 22 18.95 -15.59 -23.88
CA PRO A 22 18.70 -15.33 -25.29
C PRO A 22 19.03 -13.88 -25.68
N SER A 23 19.60 -13.67 -26.86
CA SER A 23 20.26 -12.40 -27.20
C SER A 23 19.30 -11.20 -27.31
N GLN A 24 18.01 -11.47 -27.55
CA GLN A 24 16.97 -10.46 -27.79
C GLN A 24 16.27 -9.98 -26.51
N ILE A 25 16.27 -10.80 -25.45
CA ILE A 25 15.46 -10.55 -24.25
C ILE A 25 15.94 -9.35 -23.43
N PRO A 26 17.25 -9.17 -23.16
CA PRO A 26 17.72 -7.98 -22.46
C PRO A 26 17.33 -6.68 -23.17
N PHE A 27 17.35 -6.68 -24.50
CA PHE A 27 16.91 -5.54 -25.31
C PHE A 27 15.41 -5.29 -25.18
N TRP A 28 14.58 -6.33 -25.38
CA TRP A 28 13.13 -6.22 -25.24
C TRP A 28 12.70 -5.71 -23.86
N ARG A 29 13.35 -6.22 -22.79
CA ARG A 29 13.09 -5.74 -21.42
C ARG A 29 13.53 -4.30 -21.22
N ARG A 30 14.72 -3.92 -21.68
CA ARG A 30 15.23 -2.55 -21.54
C ARG A 30 14.29 -1.51 -22.15
N TYR A 31 13.63 -1.83 -23.26
CA TYR A 31 12.77 -0.89 -23.98
C TYR A 31 11.25 -1.13 -23.79
N ASN A 32 10.86 -2.15 -23.02
CA ASN A 32 9.46 -2.55 -22.82
C ASN A 32 8.72 -2.81 -24.15
N ILE A 33 9.32 -3.62 -25.00
CA ILE A 33 8.80 -3.93 -26.33
C ILE A 33 9.01 -5.40 -26.71
N VAL A 34 8.32 -5.83 -27.76
CA VAL A 34 8.56 -7.09 -28.47
C VAL A 34 8.43 -6.88 -29.97
N THR A 35 9.13 -7.70 -30.74
CA THR A 35 9.13 -7.63 -32.21
C THR A 35 8.64 -8.95 -32.80
N ILE A 36 7.62 -8.90 -33.66
CA ILE A 36 6.95 -10.09 -34.18
C ILE A 36 6.76 -9.95 -35.70
N PRO A 37 6.92 -11.02 -36.51
CA PRO A 37 6.61 -10.99 -37.93
C PRO A 37 5.15 -10.60 -38.18
N ARG A 38 4.92 -9.70 -39.14
CA ARG A 38 3.60 -9.14 -39.49
C ARG A 38 2.50 -10.18 -39.76
N LYS A 39 2.88 -11.41 -40.13
CA LYS A 39 1.95 -12.52 -40.39
C LYS A 39 1.26 -13.15 -39.15
N PHE A 40 1.60 -12.74 -37.92
CA PHE A 40 1.08 -13.36 -36.69
C PHE A 40 -0.17 -12.70 -36.09
N ASN A 41 -0.72 -11.67 -36.72
CA ASN A 41 -1.93 -10.94 -36.31
C ASN A 41 -2.03 -10.69 -34.79
N VAL A 42 -1.33 -9.66 -34.33
CA VAL A 42 -1.21 -9.27 -32.92
C VAL A 42 -2.11 -8.06 -32.68
N SER A 43 -3.01 -8.15 -31.70
CA SER A 43 -3.86 -7.03 -31.27
C SER A 43 -3.46 -6.52 -29.89
N ILE A 44 -3.95 -5.34 -29.51
CA ILE A 44 -3.89 -4.87 -28.12
C ILE A 44 -4.53 -5.93 -27.21
N LYS A 45 -3.93 -6.17 -26.04
CA LYS A 45 -4.25 -7.27 -25.10
C LYS A 45 -3.78 -8.66 -25.53
N THR A 46 -3.06 -8.80 -26.65
CA THR A 46 -2.37 -10.07 -26.98
C THR A 46 -1.37 -10.41 -25.88
N ARG A 47 -1.42 -11.64 -25.40
CA ARG A 47 -0.59 -12.16 -24.31
C ARG A 47 0.58 -12.93 -24.90
N ILE A 48 1.78 -12.52 -24.55
CA ILE A 48 3.01 -12.99 -25.16
C ILE A 48 3.81 -13.75 -24.13
N ALA A 49 4.05 -15.04 -24.37
CA ALA A 49 4.93 -15.86 -23.55
C ALA A 49 6.29 -16.01 -24.24
N ILE A 50 7.36 -15.64 -23.58
CA ILE A 50 8.72 -15.78 -24.09
C ILE A 50 9.33 -17.06 -23.55
N ALA A 51 9.84 -17.91 -24.44
CA ALA A 51 10.39 -19.20 -24.07
C ALA A 51 11.85 -19.41 -24.52
N ASP A 52 12.64 -20.10 -23.70
CA ASP A 52 14.03 -20.49 -23.97
C ASP A 52 14.16 -21.86 -24.67
N GLY A 53 13.09 -22.34 -25.29
CA GLY A 53 12.97 -23.74 -25.68
C GLY A 53 11.61 -24.15 -25.20
N TYR A 54 11.50 -25.14 -24.32
CA TYR A 54 10.21 -25.50 -23.73
C TYR A 54 9.83 -24.62 -22.53
N ARG A 55 10.78 -23.92 -21.90
CA ARG A 55 10.55 -23.19 -20.66
C ARG A 55 10.12 -21.74 -20.92
N ILE A 56 9.01 -21.29 -20.33
CA ILE A 56 8.63 -19.85 -20.34
C ILE A 56 9.47 -19.10 -19.31
N ILE A 57 10.12 -18.02 -19.75
CA ILE A 57 11.03 -17.20 -18.94
C ILE A 57 10.56 -15.75 -18.78
N ALA A 58 9.55 -15.32 -19.54
CA ALA A 58 8.87 -14.05 -19.35
C ALA A 58 7.46 -14.13 -19.94
N ILE A 59 6.54 -13.33 -19.42
CA ILE A 59 5.25 -13.08 -20.05
C ILE A 59 5.13 -11.56 -20.24
N ALA A 60 4.44 -11.12 -21.28
CA ALA A 60 4.17 -9.72 -21.53
C ALA A 60 2.78 -9.53 -22.14
N ILE A 61 2.16 -8.37 -21.92
CA ILE A 61 0.86 -8.02 -22.51
C ILE A 61 1.06 -6.87 -23.48
N VAL A 62 0.56 -7.01 -24.71
CA VAL A 62 0.61 -5.94 -25.71
C VAL A 62 -0.29 -4.78 -25.29
N THR A 63 0.31 -3.62 -25.09
CA THR A 63 -0.40 -2.39 -24.69
C THR A 63 -0.57 -1.43 -25.85
N ARG A 64 0.35 -1.45 -26.83
CA ARG A 64 0.29 -0.57 -28.00
C ARG A 64 1.00 -1.16 -29.19
N ASP A 65 0.46 -0.93 -30.38
CA ASP A 65 1.15 -1.15 -31.65
C ASP A 65 2.03 0.07 -31.97
N LEU A 66 3.33 -0.15 -32.13
CA LEU A 66 4.31 0.89 -32.48
C LEU A 66 4.59 0.92 -33.99
N GLY A 67 4.03 -0.02 -34.75
CA GLY A 67 4.24 -0.18 -36.18
C GLY A 67 5.60 -0.80 -36.53
N PRO A 68 6.01 -0.68 -37.80
CA PRO A 68 7.18 -1.38 -38.31
C PRO A 68 8.48 -0.95 -37.62
N ILE A 69 9.43 -1.88 -37.46
CA ILE A 69 10.73 -1.60 -36.80
C ILE A 69 11.45 -0.39 -37.42
N ARG A 70 11.36 -0.20 -38.75
CA ARG A 70 12.00 0.93 -39.45
C ARG A 70 11.48 2.30 -39.02
N ALA A 71 10.27 2.38 -38.47
CA ALA A 71 9.69 3.63 -37.98
C ALA A 71 10.26 4.08 -36.62
N GLN A 72 11.05 3.23 -35.93
CA GLN A 72 11.56 3.50 -34.58
C GLN A 72 12.88 4.31 -34.56
N GLY A 73 13.36 4.78 -35.71
CA GLY A 73 14.60 5.56 -35.84
C GLY A 73 15.87 4.71 -36.03
N LEU A 74 16.93 5.31 -36.57
CA LEU A 74 18.19 4.64 -36.92
C LEU A 74 18.89 3.99 -35.71
N ASP A 75 19.05 4.73 -34.62
CA ASP A 75 19.75 4.25 -33.40
C ASP A 75 19.09 3.00 -32.80
N PHE A 76 17.75 2.98 -32.78
CA PHE A 76 16.99 1.84 -32.29
C PHE A 76 17.18 0.61 -33.19
N VAL A 77 17.12 0.81 -34.51
CA VAL A 77 17.30 -0.26 -35.50
C VAL A 77 18.69 -0.88 -35.37
N ASP A 78 19.73 -0.06 -35.20
CA ASP A 78 21.09 -0.55 -35.06
C ASP A 78 21.33 -1.24 -33.71
N ALA A 79 20.77 -0.72 -32.63
CA ALA A 79 20.77 -1.40 -31.33
C ALA A 79 20.08 -2.77 -31.38
N TYR A 80 18.95 -2.88 -32.10
CA TYR A 80 18.24 -4.15 -32.28
C TYR A 80 19.04 -5.14 -33.13
N LYS A 81 19.68 -4.70 -34.22
CA LYS A 81 20.59 -5.55 -35.03
C LYS A 81 21.71 -6.14 -34.17
N ILE A 82 22.35 -5.31 -33.35
CA ILE A 82 23.40 -5.73 -32.40
C ILE A 82 22.86 -6.80 -31.44
N ALA A 83 21.67 -6.60 -30.86
CA ALA A 83 21.04 -7.54 -29.95
C ALA A 83 20.68 -8.89 -30.62
N THR A 84 20.37 -8.89 -31.92
CA THR A 84 19.93 -10.10 -32.63
C THR A 84 21.05 -10.87 -33.34
N ARG A 85 22.28 -10.33 -33.39
CA ARG A 85 23.48 -10.93 -34.01
C ARG A 85 23.22 -11.49 -35.43
N LYS A 86 22.40 -10.79 -36.23
CA LYS A 86 22.08 -11.15 -37.62
C LYS A 86 22.10 -9.93 -38.54
N ASP A 87 22.90 -9.99 -39.60
CA ASP A 87 22.93 -9.02 -40.71
C ASP A 87 21.80 -9.27 -41.72
N THR A 88 20.56 -9.45 -41.24
CA THR A 88 19.47 -9.92 -42.11
C THR A 88 18.57 -8.81 -42.62
N TRP A 89 18.38 -8.78 -43.95
CA TRP A 89 17.37 -8.05 -44.73
C TRP A 89 15.90 -8.37 -44.35
N ALA A 90 15.69 -9.16 -43.28
CA ALA A 90 14.39 -9.62 -42.78
C ALA A 90 13.74 -8.67 -41.75
N LEU A 91 14.34 -7.52 -41.47
CA LEU A 91 13.80 -6.49 -40.57
C LEU A 91 12.47 -5.90 -41.08
N ASP A 92 12.28 -5.89 -42.40
CA ASP A 92 11.18 -5.19 -43.09
C ASP A 92 9.81 -5.79 -42.79
N ASN A 93 9.79 -7.06 -42.36
CA ASN A 93 8.57 -7.81 -42.15
C ASN A 93 8.16 -7.93 -40.68
N ASN A 94 8.89 -7.30 -39.75
CA ASN A 94 8.58 -7.35 -38.32
C ASN A 94 7.90 -6.05 -37.84
N GLU A 95 6.83 -6.22 -37.09
CA GLU A 95 6.12 -5.18 -36.35
C GLU A 95 6.67 -5.10 -34.92
N CYS A 96 6.69 -3.88 -34.37
CA CYS A 96 7.11 -3.60 -33.00
C CYS A 96 5.90 -3.28 -32.13
N TYR A 97 5.83 -3.86 -30.94
CA TYR A 97 4.74 -3.65 -30.00
C TYR A 97 5.28 -3.21 -28.65
N LYS A 98 4.63 -2.23 -28.03
CA LYS A 98 4.84 -1.88 -26.62
C LYS A 98 4.18 -2.94 -25.76
N VAL A 99 4.87 -3.37 -24.71
CA VAL A 99 4.37 -4.38 -23.79
C VAL A 99 4.60 -4.01 -22.34
N ASP A 100 3.71 -4.53 -21.49
CA ASP A 100 3.92 -4.58 -20.04
C ASP A 100 4.46 -5.96 -19.66
N TRP A 101 5.59 -5.98 -18.95
CA TRP A 101 6.23 -7.23 -18.54
C TRP A 101 5.63 -7.78 -17.25
N ILE A 102 5.42 -9.09 -17.27
CA ILE A 102 5.00 -9.87 -16.11
C ILE A 102 6.21 -10.58 -15.55
N HIS A 103 6.56 -10.23 -14.31
CA HIS A 103 7.63 -10.90 -13.58
C HIS A 103 7.17 -12.30 -13.14
N LEU A 104 7.94 -13.31 -13.56
CA LEU A 104 7.75 -14.70 -13.13
C LEU A 104 8.64 -14.96 -11.90
N GLU A 105 8.05 -15.47 -10.83
CA GLU A 105 8.80 -15.95 -9.67
C GLU A 105 9.67 -17.16 -10.03
N VAL A 106 10.84 -17.27 -9.39
CA VAL A 106 11.78 -18.37 -9.59
C VAL A 106 11.08 -19.69 -9.23
N GLY A 107 10.95 -20.61 -10.21
CA GLY A 107 10.31 -21.92 -10.02
C GLY A 107 8.90 -22.05 -10.62
N LYS A 108 8.20 -20.96 -10.97
CA LYS A 108 6.90 -21.00 -11.68
C LYS A 108 7.03 -21.19 -13.21
N VAL A 109 8.17 -21.73 -13.66
CA VAL A 109 8.49 -21.95 -15.07
C VAL A 109 7.97 -23.31 -15.50
N PHE A 110 6.97 -23.36 -16.39
CA PHE A 110 6.46 -24.61 -16.95
C PHE A 110 6.98 -24.88 -18.36
N GLU A 111 7.13 -26.17 -18.68
CA GLU A 111 7.55 -26.64 -20.00
C GLU A 111 6.36 -26.75 -20.96
N ILE A 112 6.28 -25.83 -21.93
CA ILE A 112 5.37 -25.92 -23.06
C ILE A 112 6.07 -26.64 -24.22
N LYS A 113 5.75 -27.92 -24.43
CA LYS A 113 6.15 -28.70 -25.62
C LYS A 113 5.40 -28.28 -26.89
N CYS A 114 5.66 -27.06 -27.37
CA CYS A 114 5.29 -26.63 -28.74
C CYS A 114 6.55 -26.48 -29.61
N ARG A 115 6.40 -26.60 -30.94
CA ARG A 115 7.51 -26.48 -31.92
C ARG A 115 8.31 -25.18 -31.71
N THR A 116 9.58 -25.19 -32.11
CA THR A 116 10.46 -24.03 -32.07
C THR A 116 9.93 -22.88 -32.93
N GLY A 117 10.02 -21.65 -32.45
CA GLY A 117 9.61 -20.44 -33.18
C GLY A 117 8.41 -19.71 -32.55
N ILE A 118 7.79 -18.84 -33.35
CA ILE A 118 6.60 -18.07 -32.96
C ILE A 118 5.38 -18.93 -33.26
N THR A 119 4.51 -19.16 -32.28
CA THR A 119 3.29 -19.99 -32.45
C THR A 119 2.17 -19.51 -31.55
N ASN A 120 0.93 -19.74 -31.97
CA ASN A 120 -0.22 -19.58 -31.07
C ASN A 120 -0.16 -20.66 -29.98
N ILE A 121 -0.47 -20.29 -28.75
CA ILE A 121 -0.50 -21.19 -27.60
C ILE A 121 -1.90 -21.83 -27.58
N GLY A 122 -1.97 -23.13 -27.89
CA GLY A 122 -3.25 -23.84 -27.88
C GLY A 122 -3.92 -23.86 -26.50
N ASP A 123 -5.24 -24.10 -26.49
CA ASP A 123 -6.13 -23.97 -25.33
C ASP A 123 -5.65 -24.68 -24.05
N LYS A 124 -4.86 -25.75 -24.18
CA LYS A 124 -4.34 -26.55 -23.06
C LYS A 124 -3.48 -25.73 -22.07
N PHE A 125 -2.78 -24.70 -22.51
CA PHE A 125 -1.86 -23.91 -21.66
C PHE A 125 -2.41 -22.53 -21.27
N VAL A 126 -3.50 -22.10 -21.91
CA VAL A 126 -4.17 -20.83 -21.62
C VAL A 126 -4.55 -20.71 -20.14
N PRO A 127 -5.12 -21.74 -19.46
CA PRO A 127 -5.48 -21.62 -18.04
C PRO A 127 -4.31 -21.31 -17.11
N GLN A 128 -3.13 -21.88 -17.36
CA GLN A 128 -1.94 -21.66 -16.53
C GLN A 128 -1.38 -20.25 -16.71
N ILE A 129 -1.35 -19.78 -17.96
CA ILE A 129 -0.91 -18.42 -18.30
C ILE A 129 -1.91 -17.39 -17.75
N GLU A 130 -3.22 -17.64 -17.86
CA GLU A 130 -4.28 -16.83 -17.27
C GLU A 130 -4.12 -16.71 -15.75
N ALA A 131 -3.84 -17.82 -15.06
CA ALA A 131 -3.63 -17.80 -13.61
C ALA A 131 -2.45 -16.92 -13.20
N LEU A 132 -1.33 -16.97 -13.94
CA LEU A 132 -0.16 -16.11 -13.71
C LEU A 132 -0.45 -14.64 -14.02
N ILE A 133 -1.14 -14.36 -15.13
CA ILE A 133 -1.50 -12.99 -15.50
C ILE A 133 -2.44 -12.39 -14.46
N ARG A 134 -3.40 -13.16 -13.96
CA ARG A 134 -4.29 -12.74 -12.89
C ARG A 134 -3.51 -12.43 -11.61
N ASP A 135 -2.60 -13.32 -11.19
CA ASP A 135 -1.72 -13.08 -10.03
C ASP A 135 -0.88 -11.79 -10.19
N TRP A 136 -0.32 -11.57 -11.38
CA TRP A 136 0.44 -10.35 -11.67
C TRP A 136 -0.43 -9.08 -11.69
N THR A 137 -1.61 -9.15 -12.30
CA THR A 137 -2.53 -8.00 -12.40
C THR A 137 -2.95 -7.56 -11.00
N VAL A 138 -3.32 -8.52 -10.16
CA VAL A 138 -3.62 -8.32 -8.74
C VAL A 138 -2.43 -7.67 -8.01
N LYS A 139 -1.21 -8.21 -8.16
CA LYS A 139 0.01 -7.64 -7.56
C LYS A 139 0.33 -6.22 -8.06
N SER A 140 0.14 -5.95 -9.36
CA SER A 140 0.46 -4.66 -9.97
C SER A 140 -0.56 -3.58 -9.61
N GLU A 141 -1.84 -3.92 -9.50
CA GLU A 141 -2.89 -3.05 -8.97
C GLU A 141 -2.66 -2.70 -7.51
N GLY A 142 -2.37 -3.69 -6.66
CA GLY A 142 -2.02 -3.43 -5.25
C GLY A 142 -0.79 -2.53 -5.10
N THR A 143 0.23 -2.73 -5.95
CA THR A 143 1.43 -1.86 -5.99
C THR A 143 1.07 -0.45 -6.45
N ARG A 144 0.24 -0.32 -7.50
CA ARG A 144 -0.21 0.98 -8.02
C ARG A 144 -1.02 1.74 -6.99
N LYS A 145 -1.91 1.07 -6.25
CA LYS A 145 -2.68 1.66 -5.17
C LYS A 145 -1.78 2.09 -4.01
N MET A 146 -0.82 1.26 -3.62
CA MET A 146 0.15 1.62 -2.59
C MET A 146 0.98 2.84 -2.97
N ASN A 147 1.47 2.89 -4.21
CA ASN A 147 2.19 4.05 -4.73
C ASN A 147 1.28 5.28 -4.77
N HIS A 148 0.01 5.12 -5.17
CA HIS A 148 -0.96 6.22 -5.12
C HIS A 148 -1.13 6.79 -3.71
N LEU A 149 -1.21 5.95 -2.67
CA LEU A 149 -1.29 6.42 -1.28
C LEU A 149 -0.01 7.12 -0.81
N ALA A 150 1.16 6.62 -1.25
CA ALA A 150 2.44 7.26 -1.00
C ALA A 150 2.51 8.64 -1.67
N ASP A 151 2.09 8.75 -2.94
CA ASP A 151 2.03 10.00 -3.69
C ASP A 151 1.02 10.98 -3.07
N LEU A 152 -0.12 10.47 -2.62
CA LEU A 152 -1.16 11.24 -1.94
C LEU A 152 -0.60 11.85 -0.66
N LEU A 153 0.08 11.05 0.18
CA LEU A 153 0.76 11.56 1.36
C LEU A 153 1.92 12.52 1.01
N GLN A 154 2.67 12.23 -0.06
CA GLN A 154 3.79 13.07 -0.49
C GLN A 154 3.32 14.48 -0.86
N THR A 155 2.19 14.57 -1.56
CA THR A 155 1.57 15.83 -2.02
C THR A 155 0.79 16.53 -0.91
N SER A 156 0.03 15.80 -0.10
CA SER A 156 -0.82 16.37 0.94
C SER A 156 -0.11 16.64 2.27
N LYS A 157 1.04 15.99 2.51
CA LYS A 157 1.81 15.95 3.77
C LYS A 157 1.09 15.34 4.98
N ASN A 158 -0.25 15.34 4.99
CA ASN A 158 -1.08 14.77 6.04
C ASN A 158 -2.18 13.89 5.42
N LEU A 159 -2.29 12.66 5.90
CA LEU A 159 -3.26 11.66 5.44
C LEU A 159 -3.99 11.05 6.63
N ILE A 160 -5.30 10.90 6.55
CA ILE A 160 -6.09 10.08 7.48
C ILE A 160 -6.54 8.84 6.75
N LEU A 161 -6.15 7.68 7.29
CA LEU A 161 -6.71 6.39 6.92
C LEU A 161 -7.91 6.11 7.82
N THR A 162 -9.10 6.05 7.23
CA THR A 162 -10.37 5.77 7.92
C THR A 162 -10.95 4.44 7.46
N GLY A 163 -12.01 3.96 8.11
CA GLY A 163 -12.66 2.72 7.74
C GLY A 163 -12.97 1.84 8.94
N ALA A 164 -13.58 0.69 8.67
CA ALA A 164 -14.03 -0.23 9.70
C ALA A 164 -12.86 -0.81 10.55
N PRO A 165 -13.14 -1.34 11.75
CA PRO A 165 -12.12 -1.96 12.58
C PRO A 165 -11.47 -3.18 11.92
N GLY A 166 -10.15 -3.31 12.09
CA GLY A 166 -9.41 -4.48 11.61
C GLY A 166 -9.16 -4.53 10.10
N THR A 167 -9.40 -3.45 9.35
CA THR A 167 -9.12 -3.37 7.89
C THR A 167 -7.63 -3.16 7.58
N GLY A 168 -6.78 -3.02 8.60
CA GLY A 168 -5.34 -2.92 8.44
C GLY A 168 -4.81 -1.51 8.24
N LYS A 169 -5.54 -0.47 8.62
CA LYS A 169 -5.11 0.94 8.51
C LYS A 169 -3.72 1.19 9.09
N THR A 170 -3.47 0.72 10.31
CA THR A 170 -2.16 0.85 10.99
C THR A 170 -1.05 0.08 10.27
N TYR A 171 -1.39 -1.06 9.66
CA TYR A 171 -0.45 -1.82 8.83
C TYR A 171 -0.14 -1.08 7.52
N ARG A 172 -1.16 -0.51 6.87
CA ARG A 172 -1.03 0.32 5.66
C ARG A 172 -0.20 1.58 5.92
N ALA A 173 -0.41 2.26 7.05
CA ALA A 173 0.38 3.42 7.45
C ALA A 173 1.88 3.10 7.50
N ARG A 174 2.26 1.95 8.06
CA ARG A 174 3.66 1.47 8.06
C ARG A 174 4.18 1.17 6.65
N GLN A 175 3.36 0.56 5.79
CA GLN A 175 3.77 0.28 4.40
C GLN A 175 3.99 1.57 3.58
N ILE A 176 3.09 2.54 3.74
CA ILE A 176 3.24 3.88 3.15
C ILE A 176 4.53 4.53 3.67
N ALA A 177 4.78 4.45 4.98
CA ALA A 177 6.01 4.98 5.55
C ALA A 177 7.26 4.36 4.93
N GLN A 178 7.32 3.03 4.79
CA GLN A 178 8.44 2.35 4.13
C GLN A 178 8.67 2.87 2.71
N LYS A 179 7.61 3.04 1.91
CA LYS A 179 7.70 3.58 0.54
C LYS A 179 8.23 5.01 0.51
N LEU A 180 7.80 5.89 1.42
CA LEU A 180 8.33 7.26 1.48
C LEU A 180 9.79 7.31 1.93
N ILE A 181 10.14 6.47 2.89
CA ILE A 181 11.44 6.45 3.59
C ILE A 181 12.55 5.85 2.71
N PHE A 182 12.25 4.75 2.01
CA PHE A 182 13.19 4.00 1.19
C PHE A 182 13.01 4.19 -0.33
N GLY A 183 11.90 4.79 -0.75
CA GLY A 183 11.59 5.10 -2.15
C GLY A 183 10.47 4.22 -2.76
N GLU A 184 9.88 4.71 -3.84
CA GLU A 184 8.72 4.09 -4.52
C GLU A 184 8.95 2.63 -4.95
N ASN A 185 10.19 2.29 -5.32
CA ASN A 185 10.57 0.94 -5.76
C ASN A 185 10.90 -0.01 -4.59
N TRP A 186 10.75 0.42 -3.34
CA TRP A 186 11.00 -0.41 -2.17
C TRP A 186 10.10 -1.63 -2.12
N THR A 187 10.68 -2.80 -1.85
CA THR A 187 9.93 -4.03 -1.60
C THR A 187 9.47 -4.04 -0.15
N LEU A 188 8.15 -3.96 0.05
CA LEU A 188 7.54 -4.02 1.37
C LEU A 188 7.92 -5.31 2.08
N LYS A 189 8.32 -5.20 3.34
CA LYS A 189 8.67 -6.33 4.19
C LYS A 189 8.32 -6.03 5.64
N LYS A 190 8.27 -7.06 6.47
CA LYS A 190 8.05 -6.91 7.91
C LYS A 190 9.29 -6.29 8.53
N GLU A 191 9.12 -5.55 9.61
CA GLU A 191 10.26 -4.97 10.33
C GLU A 191 11.22 -6.04 10.87
N SER A 192 10.73 -7.24 11.18
CA SER A 192 11.55 -8.39 11.56
C SER A 192 12.46 -8.90 10.45
N GLU A 193 12.20 -8.50 9.20
CA GLU A 193 12.96 -8.87 8.00
C GLU A 193 13.92 -7.75 7.56
N PHE A 194 14.00 -6.65 8.32
CA PHE A 194 14.95 -5.57 8.05
C PHE A 194 16.35 -6.02 8.43
N ASN A 195 17.33 -5.68 7.60
CA ASN A 195 18.72 -5.74 8.01
C ASN A 195 19.02 -4.61 9.04
N PRO A 196 20.15 -4.65 9.76
CA PRO A 196 20.45 -3.67 10.79
C PRO A 196 20.47 -2.22 10.29
N GLU A 197 20.96 -1.98 9.07
CA GLU A 197 21.02 -0.66 8.47
C GLU A 197 19.62 -0.10 8.18
N GLU A 198 18.76 -0.90 7.55
CA GLU A 198 17.38 -0.56 7.24
C GLU A 198 16.57 -0.33 8.52
N LYS A 199 16.76 -1.16 9.56
CA LYS A 199 16.09 -0.99 10.85
C LYS A 199 16.49 0.32 11.51
N ASN A 200 17.78 0.61 11.56
CA ASN A 200 18.25 1.88 12.08
C ASN A 200 17.74 3.08 11.26
N GLU A 201 17.74 3.00 9.92
CA GLU A 201 17.26 4.08 9.05
C GLU A 201 15.73 4.29 9.15
N PHE A 202 14.98 3.22 9.38
CA PHE A 202 13.53 3.29 9.61
C PHE A 202 13.24 3.88 10.97
N ASP A 203 13.83 3.34 12.05
CA ASP A 203 13.59 3.79 13.43
C ASP A 203 13.98 5.26 13.65
N GLN A 204 14.95 5.78 12.90
CA GLN A 204 15.31 7.20 12.94
C GLN A 204 14.29 8.12 12.26
N ARG A 205 13.56 7.62 11.24
CA ARG A 205 12.68 8.43 10.38
C ARG A 205 11.20 8.13 10.55
N PHE A 206 10.88 7.11 11.34
CA PHE A 206 9.52 6.66 11.61
C PHE A 206 9.24 6.76 13.10
N GLU A 207 8.13 7.41 13.45
CA GLU A 207 7.65 7.46 14.83
C GLU A 207 6.17 7.08 14.88
N PHE A 208 5.77 6.37 15.93
CA PHE A 208 4.42 5.85 16.09
C PHE A 208 3.90 6.16 17.49
N VAL A 209 2.78 6.87 17.56
CA VAL A 209 2.04 7.12 18.80
C VAL A 209 0.59 6.70 18.64
N GLN A 210 -0.06 6.37 19.75
CA GLN A 210 -1.50 6.12 19.79
C GLN A 210 -2.14 7.15 20.70
N PHE A 211 -3.16 7.85 20.21
CA PHE A 211 -3.90 8.81 21.02
C PHE A 211 -4.88 8.09 21.94
N HIS A 212 -5.04 8.65 23.13
CA HIS A 212 -5.99 8.22 24.15
C HIS A 212 -6.57 9.45 24.85
N PRO A 213 -7.71 9.34 25.58
CA PRO A 213 -8.38 10.51 26.16
C PRO A 213 -7.51 11.39 27.06
N SER A 214 -6.50 10.81 27.72
CA SER A 214 -5.56 11.54 28.57
C SER A 214 -4.30 12.06 27.84
N TYR A 215 -4.18 11.88 26.52
CA TYR A 215 -3.01 12.32 25.76
C TYR A 215 -3.15 13.81 25.50
N ASP A 216 -2.14 14.60 25.85
CA ASP A 216 -2.23 16.06 25.82
C ASP A 216 -1.02 16.76 25.18
N TYR A 217 -1.08 18.09 25.13
CA TYR A 217 -0.01 18.95 24.61
C TYR A 217 1.35 18.68 25.27
N THR A 218 1.36 18.34 26.55
CA THR A 218 2.60 18.17 27.32
C THR A 218 3.37 16.91 26.92
N ASP A 219 2.66 15.89 26.43
CA ASP A 219 3.26 14.67 25.90
C ASP A 219 3.65 14.81 24.43
N PHE A 220 2.89 15.59 23.66
CA PHE A 220 3.05 15.71 22.20
C PHE A 220 4.04 16.80 21.79
N VAL A 221 3.88 18.00 22.34
CA VAL A 221 4.63 19.20 21.94
C VAL A 221 5.69 19.53 22.97
N GLU A 222 5.31 19.91 24.18
CA GLU A 222 6.23 20.16 25.29
C GLU A 222 5.49 20.40 26.62
N GLY A 223 6.16 20.08 27.72
CA GLY A 223 5.61 20.36 29.04
C GLY A 223 6.64 20.38 30.16
N LEU A 224 6.20 20.82 31.33
CA LEU A 224 7.01 20.76 32.55
C LEU A 224 6.97 19.36 33.14
N ARG A 225 8.14 18.85 33.51
CA ARG A 225 8.32 17.57 34.21
C ARG A 225 9.16 17.79 35.47
N PRO A 226 8.83 17.12 36.59
CA PRO A 226 9.59 17.28 37.82
C PRO A 226 11.02 16.73 37.64
N LYS A 227 11.99 17.47 38.16
CA LYS A 227 13.37 17.02 38.34
C LYS A 227 13.48 16.17 39.60
N LYS A 228 14.51 15.33 39.66
CA LYS A 228 14.91 14.69 40.91
C LYS A 228 15.19 15.78 41.96
N PRO A 229 14.87 15.55 43.24
CA PRO A 229 15.16 16.51 44.29
C PRO A 229 16.63 16.91 44.26
N ASP A 230 16.91 18.20 44.45
CA ASP A 230 18.28 18.67 44.62
C ASP A 230 18.88 18.17 45.95
N GLY A 231 20.16 18.46 46.21
CA GLY A 231 20.84 18.05 47.45
C GLY A 231 20.21 18.61 48.74
N SER A 232 19.31 19.60 48.63
CA SER A 232 18.52 20.17 49.72
C SER A 232 17.09 19.63 49.80
N GLY A 233 16.70 18.70 48.93
CA GLY A 233 15.37 18.09 48.91
C GLY A 233 14.30 18.87 48.16
N ASN A 234 14.64 19.96 47.46
CA ASN A 234 13.67 20.74 46.70
C ASN A 234 13.35 20.06 45.36
N ILE A 235 12.07 20.01 45.00
CA ILE A 235 11.60 19.51 43.70
C ILE A 235 11.56 20.69 42.72
N GLY A 236 12.44 20.66 41.72
CA GLY A 236 12.40 21.58 40.58
C GLY A 236 11.56 21.04 39.42
N PHE A 237 11.27 21.89 38.43
CA PHE A 237 10.67 21.49 37.16
C PHE A 237 11.61 21.79 35.99
N GLU A 238 11.55 20.98 34.95
CA GLU A 238 12.22 21.23 33.68
C GLU A 238 11.27 21.09 32.52
N ARG A 239 11.46 21.94 31.51
CA ARG A 239 10.77 21.81 30.23
C ARG A 239 11.32 20.58 29.50
N LYS A 240 10.43 19.71 29.01
CA LYS A 240 10.78 18.61 28.12
C LYS A 240 9.99 18.72 26.83
N ASP A 241 10.69 18.52 25.72
CA ASP A 241 10.03 18.36 24.42
C ASP A 241 9.22 17.05 24.41
N GLY A 242 8.03 17.15 23.85
CA GLY A 242 7.14 16.04 23.57
C GLY A 242 7.60 15.21 22.38
N THR A 243 6.88 14.14 22.10
CA THR A 243 7.22 13.16 21.05
C THR A 243 7.31 13.80 19.66
N PHE A 244 6.30 14.58 19.26
CA PHE A 244 6.23 15.19 17.94
C PHE A 244 7.24 16.31 17.74
N LYS A 245 7.45 17.14 18.78
CA LYS A 245 8.45 18.20 18.73
C LYS A 245 9.86 17.64 18.57
N LYS A 246 10.23 16.62 19.35
CA LYS A 246 11.52 15.92 19.20
C LYS A 246 11.68 15.35 17.80
N PHE A 247 10.66 14.68 17.30
CA PHE A 247 10.67 14.11 15.95
C PHE A 247 10.90 15.17 14.86
N CYS A 248 10.21 16.31 14.97
CA CYS A 248 10.40 17.44 14.05
C CYS A 248 11.81 18.03 14.11
N GLU A 249 12.41 18.14 15.31
CA GLU A 249 13.79 18.63 15.43
C GLU A 249 14.81 17.67 14.81
N GLU A 250 14.61 16.35 14.90
CA GLU A 250 15.44 15.38 14.18
C GLU A 250 15.23 15.47 12.66
N ALA A 251 13.98 15.54 12.20
CA ALA A 251 13.66 15.70 10.79
C ALA A 251 14.28 16.97 10.18
N ARG A 252 14.30 18.06 10.96
CA ARG A 252 14.88 19.35 10.57
C ARG A 252 16.37 19.27 10.29
N LYS A 253 17.14 18.45 11.04
CA LYS A 253 18.59 18.27 10.82
C LYS A 253 18.90 17.63 9.46
N GLU A 254 18.00 16.80 8.97
CA GLU A 254 18.11 16.10 7.68
C GLU A 254 17.35 16.80 6.54
N CYS A 255 16.71 17.95 6.84
CA CYS A 255 15.99 18.75 5.86
C CYS A 255 16.98 19.62 5.07
N LYS A 256 16.89 19.56 3.74
CA LYS A 256 17.74 20.32 2.81
C LYS A 256 16.92 21.42 2.13
N TYR A 257 17.59 22.54 1.87
CA TYR A 257 17.04 23.68 1.17
C TYR A 257 17.97 24.09 0.04
N LYS A 258 17.40 24.57 -1.05
CA LYS A 258 18.16 24.98 -2.24
C LYS A 258 18.75 26.39 -2.11
N ASP A 259 18.12 27.23 -1.29
CA ASP A 259 18.60 28.58 -0.98
C ASP A 259 19.16 28.69 0.45
N LYS A 260 19.92 29.76 0.69
CA LYS A 260 20.59 30.02 1.98
C LYS A 260 19.64 30.51 3.08
N ASP A 261 18.45 30.96 2.72
CA ASP A 261 17.42 31.47 3.64
C ASP A 261 16.42 30.39 4.04
N ASN A 262 16.62 29.15 3.58
CA ASN A 262 15.75 27.99 3.80
C ASN A 262 14.29 28.22 3.36
N ARG A 263 14.09 28.92 2.22
CA ARG A 263 12.74 29.21 1.70
C ARG A 263 12.28 28.22 0.62
N GLU A 264 13.22 27.66 -0.14
CA GLU A 264 12.96 26.69 -1.20
C GLU A 264 13.40 25.29 -0.73
N TYR A 265 12.40 24.46 -0.41
CA TYR A 265 12.59 23.08 0.01
C TYR A 265 13.23 22.23 -1.10
N ASP A 266 14.21 21.40 -0.73
CA ASP A 266 14.74 20.37 -1.62
C ASP A 266 13.97 19.06 -1.43
N GLU A 267 13.26 18.63 -2.47
CA GLU A 267 12.51 17.38 -2.47
C GLU A 267 13.41 16.14 -2.27
N ALA A 268 14.72 16.25 -2.49
CA ALA A 268 15.69 15.20 -2.18
C ALA A 268 16.01 15.06 -0.67
N SER A 269 15.39 15.87 0.19
CA SER A 269 15.48 15.70 1.65
C SER A 269 14.94 14.35 2.09
N LYS A 270 15.60 13.73 3.09
CA LYS A 270 15.13 12.48 3.69
C LYS A 270 13.74 12.70 4.30
N LYS A 271 12.83 11.76 4.05
CA LYS A 271 11.43 11.83 4.48
C LYS A 271 11.29 11.25 5.89
N PHE A 272 10.49 11.91 6.72
CA PHE A 272 10.20 11.53 8.09
C PHE A 272 8.70 11.32 8.24
N VAL A 273 8.26 10.16 8.73
CA VAL A 273 6.84 9.81 8.81
C VAL A 273 6.43 9.61 10.28
N PHE A 274 5.43 10.37 10.71
CA PHE A 274 4.86 10.32 12.05
C PHE A 274 3.45 9.74 11.98
N VAL A 275 3.23 8.59 12.59
CA VAL A 275 1.94 7.91 12.60
C VAL A 275 1.23 8.15 13.92
N ILE A 276 -0.03 8.61 13.83
CA ILE A 276 -0.93 8.82 14.95
C ILE A 276 -2.07 7.82 14.83
N ASP A 277 -2.00 6.75 15.60
CA ASP A 277 -3.06 5.74 15.65
C ASP A 277 -4.20 6.23 16.56
N GLU A 278 -5.43 5.88 16.19
CA GLU A 278 -6.64 6.30 16.91
C GLU A 278 -6.72 7.83 17.12
N ILE A 279 -6.41 8.58 16.06
CA ILE A 279 -6.25 10.05 16.11
C ILE A 279 -7.50 10.77 16.64
N ASN A 280 -8.69 10.18 16.48
CA ASN A 280 -9.97 10.69 16.96
C ASN A 280 -10.24 10.42 18.45
N ARG A 281 -9.37 9.70 19.18
CA ARG A 281 -9.53 9.43 20.62
C ARG A 281 -8.92 10.49 21.54
N GLY A 282 -8.27 11.50 20.96
CA GLY A 282 -7.74 12.65 21.67
C GLY A 282 -8.32 13.96 21.16
N GLU A 283 -8.32 15.00 21.99
CA GLU A 283 -8.75 16.34 21.60
C GLU A 283 -7.65 16.99 20.73
N ILE A 284 -7.69 16.73 19.43
CA ILE A 284 -6.60 17.05 18.48
C ILE A 284 -6.21 18.52 18.56
N SER A 285 -7.18 19.44 18.59
CA SER A 285 -6.92 20.88 18.67
C SER A 285 -6.12 21.26 19.91
N LYS A 286 -6.40 20.62 21.06
CA LYS A 286 -5.66 20.83 22.30
C LYS A 286 -4.30 20.16 22.28
N ILE A 287 -4.20 18.96 21.72
CA ILE A 287 -2.94 18.21 21.63
C ILE A 287 -1.93 18.93 20.73
N PHE A 288 -2.36 19.41 19.57
CA PHE A 288 -1.48 20.13 18.64
C PHE A 288 -1.20 21.57 19.09
N GLY A 289 -2.12 22.21 19.82
CA GLY A 289 -1.97 23.59 20.29
C GLY A 289 -1.66 24.54 19.13
N GLU A 290 -0.53 25.24 19.19
CA GLU A 290 -0.10 26.17 18.15
C GLU A 290 0.33 25.47 16.86
N LEU A 291 0.76 24.21 16.95
CA LEU A 291 1.20 23.42 15.79
C LEU A 291 0.05 23.09 14.84
N PHE A 292 -1.18 23.24 15.30
CA PHE A 292 -2.39 23.11 14.48
C PHE A 292 -2.34 23.96 13.22
N PHE A 293 -1.70 25.13 13.30
CA PHE A 293 -1.43 25.99 12.15
C PHE A 293 -0.30 25.44 11.28
N ALA A 294 0.81 25.02 11.90
CA ALA A 294 2.05 24.63 11.22
C ALA A 294 2.00 23.27 10.50
N ILE A 295 1.03 22.40 10.81
CA ILE A 295 0.87 21.12 10.08
C ILE A 295 0.28 21.29 8.68
N ASP A 296 -0.42 22.40 8.44
CA ASP A 296 -0.96 22.73 7.13
C ASP A 296 0.17 22.82 6.11
N PRO A 297 0.10 22.12 4.95
CA PRO A 297 1.17 22.12 3.95
C PRO A 297 1.63 23.52 3.52
N GLY A 298 0.73 24.51 3.48
CA GLY A 298 1.09 25.88 3.11
C GLY A 298 1.85 26.68 4.18
N TYR A 299 1.92 26.16 5.40
CA TYR A 299 2.55 26.79 6.55
C TYR A 299 3.68 25.93 7.15
N ARG A 300 4.24 25.01 6.37
CA ARG A 300 5.43 24.26 6.80
C ARG A 300 6.71 25.06 6.61
N GLY A 301 7.78 24.57 7.24
CA GLY A 301 9.08 25.24 7.19
C GLY A 301 9.09 26.60 7.89
N VAL A 302 9.99 27.47 7.45
CA VAL A 302 10.21 28.80 8.07
C VAL A 302 8.95 29.67 8.04
N ALA A 303 8.04 29.46 7.08
CA ALA A 303 6.83 30.25 6.88
C ALA A 303 5.79 30.10 8.00
N GLY A 304 5.69 28.94 8.65
CA GLY A 304 4.78 28.72 9.78
C GLY A 304 5.47 28.57 11.13
N LYS A 305 6.55 29.33 11.33
CA LYS A 305 7.16 29.50 12.64
C LYS A 305 6.13 29.99 13.68
N VAL A 306 6.06 29.28 14.81
CA VAL A 306 5.22 29.61 15.96
C VAL A 306 6.04 29.64 17.24
N LEU A 307 5.58 30.40 18.24
CA LEU A 307 6.09 30.30 19.60
C LEU A 307 5.25 29.26 20.34
N THR A 308 5.91 28.26 20.93
CA THR A 308 5.25 27.25 21.76
C THR A 308 5.01 27.77 23.17
N GLN A 309 4.11 27.13 23.92
CA GLN A 309 3.67 27.58 25.24
C GLN A 309 4.81 27.88 26.23
N TYR A 310 5.90 27.10 26.19
CA TYR A 310 7.07 27.25 27.07
C TYR A 310 8.31 27.79 26.33
N ALA A 311 8.12 28.50 25.22
CA ALA A 311 9.22 29.08 24.43
C ALA A 311 10.10 30.04 25.26
N ASN A 312 9.52 30.74 26.24
CA ASN A 312 10.24 31.63 27.16
C ASN A 312 11.25 30.90 28.07
N MET A 313 11.10 29.60 28.27
CA MET A 313 12.01 28.76 29.06
C MET A 313 13.11 28.11 28.22
N GLN A 314 13.20 28.40 26.92
CA GLN A 314 14.28 27.93 26.06
C GLN A 314 15.50 28.85 26.18
N ASP A 315 16.68 28.25 26.28
CA ASP A 315 17.95 28.97 26.38
C ASP A 315 18.28 29.68 25.06
N GLY A 316 18.40 31.02 25.12
CA GLY A 316 18.77 31.84 23.97
C GLY A 316 18.31 33.29 24.11
N SER A 317 19.18 34.24 23.75
CA SER A 317 18.85 35.67 23.70
C SER A 317 18.10 36.09 22.43
N ASP A 318 17.95 35.17 21.47
CA ASP A 318 17.37 35.42 20.15
C ASP A 318 15.99 34.75 20.03
N ASP A 319 14.94 35.57 20.01
CA ASP A 319 13.56 35.10 19.93
C ASP A 319 13.26 34.37 18.61
N GLU A 320 14.04 34.58 17.55
CA GLU A 320 13.91 33.82 16.30
C GLU A 320 14.36 32.37 16.44
N LYS A 321 15.29 32.08 17.35
CA LYS A 321 15.77 30.72 17.62
C LYS A 321 14.82 29.91 18.50
N LYS A 322 13.93 30.58 19.23
CA LYS A 322 12.91 29.96 20.10
C LYS A 322 11.66 29.51 19.33
N LYS A 323 11.48 30.00 18.10
CA LYS A 323 10.35 29.63 17.26
C LYS A 323 10.51 28.22 16.72
N PHE A 324 9.43 27.45 16.81
CA PHE A 324 9.32 26.11 16.28
C PHE A 324 8.51 26.12 14.98
N TYR A 325 8.78 25.19 14.08
CA TYR A 325 7.96 24.94 12.91
C TYR A 325 8.00 23.45 12.55
N VAL A 326 6.97 22.97 11.86
CA VAL A 326 6.95 21.61 11.32
C VAL A 326 7.74 21.59 10.01
N PRO A 327 8.80 20.76 9.88
CA PRO A 327 9.60 20.70 8.66
C PRO A 327 8.81 20.18 7.45
N GLU A 328 9.23 20.62 6.26
CA GLU A 328 8.66 20.20 4.97
C GLU A 328 8.84 18.71 4.67
N ASN A 329 9.86 18.08 5.25
CA ASN A 329 10.15 16.66 5.10
C ASN A 329 9.47 15.76 6.15
N VAL A 330 8.60 16.31 7.02
CA VAL A 330 7.74 15.52 7.92
C VAL A 330 6.45 15.15 7.20
N TYR A 331 5.89 13.98 7.48
CA TYR A 331 4.64 13.48 6.91
C TYR A 331 3.81 12.87 8.03
N ILE A 332 2.52 13.19 8.12
CA ILE A 332 1.65 12.72 9.19
C ILE A 332 0.63 11.74 8.62
N ILE A 333 0.53 10.56 9.23
CA ILE A 333 -0.53 9.60 8.92
C ILE A 333 -1.37 9.38 10.17
N GLY A 334 -2.62 9.82 10.14
CA GLY A 334 -3.62 9.47 11.16
C GLY A 334 -4.32 8.16 10.79
N THR A 335 -4.66 7.34 11.77
CA THR A 335 -5.63 6.24 11.59
C THR A 335 -6.83 6.46 12.50
N MET A 336 -8.03 6.14 12.03
CA MET A 336 -9.22 6.15 12.89
C MET A 336 -10.23 5.09 12.48
N ASN A 337 -11.03 4.63 13.46
CA ASN A 337 -12.20 3.80 13.19
C ASN A 337 -13.45 4.68 13.06
N ASP A 338 -14.30 4.35 12.10
CA ASP A 338 -15.51 5.14 11.80
C ASP A 338 -16.60 5.01 12.86
N ILE A 339 -16.65 3.88 13.57
CA ILE A 339 -17.76 3.50 14.46
C ILE A 339 -17.46 3.67 15.94
N ASP A 340 -16.27 4.18 16.30
CA ASP A 340 -15.90 4.36 17.70
C ASP A 340 -16.83 5.41 18.35
N ARG A 341 -17.56 5.00 19.39
CA ARG A 341 -18.64 5.80 20.01
C ARG A 341 -18.14 6.92 20.92
N SER A 342 -16.87 6.87 21.33
CA SER A 342 -16.25 7.80 22.29
C SER A 342 -15.10 8.57 21.64
N VAL A 343 -15.40 9.27 20.56
CA VAL A 343 -14.41 9.96 19.73
C VAL A 343 -14.69 11.45 19.69
N GLU A 344 -13.62 12.22 19.68
CA GLU A 344 -13.68 13.65 19.48
C GLU A 344 -14.04 13.97 18.02
N SER A 345 -14.91 14.95 17.83
CA SER A 345 -15.33 15.35 16.48
C SER A 345 -14.22 16.14 15.80
N PHE A 346 -13.85 15.73 14.59
CA PHE A 346 -12.97 16.54 13.73
C PHE A 346 -13.67 17.82 13.29
N ASP A 347 -13.11 18.96 13.66
CA ASP A 347 -13.58 20.25 13.19
C ASP A 347 -13.31 20.47 11.69
N PHE A 348 -13.98 21.47 11.10
CA PHE A 348 -13.80 21.79 9.68
C PHE A 348 -12.40 22.29 9.35
N ALA A 349 -11.65 22.81 10.32
CA ALA A 349 -10.29 23.29 10.10
C ALA A 349 -9.32 22.10 9.95
N MET A 350 -9.46 21.05 10.77
CA MET A 350 -8.70 19.81 10.66
C MET A 350 -9.04 19.05 9.39
N ARG A 351 -10.32 18.92 9.05
CA ARG A 351 -10.72 18.22 7.83
C ARG A 351 -10.06 18.78 6.56
N ARG A 352 -9.75 20.08 6.53
CA ARG A 352 -9.08 20.74 5.39
C ARG A 352 -7.56 20.51 5.34
N ARG A 353 -6.93 20.16 6.46
CA ARG A 353 -5.47 19.97 6.56
C ARG A 353 -5.03 18.53 6.34
N PHE A 354 -5.97 17.59 6.36
CA PHE A 354 -5.75 16.19 6.07
C PHE A 354 -6.49 15.80 4.81
N VAL A 355 -5.85 14.97 3.98
CA VAL A 355 -6.57 14.18 2.98
C VAL A 355 -7.11 12.92 3.66
N TRP A 356 -8.29 12.47 3.24
CA TRP A 356 -8.99 11.34 3.84
C TRP A 356 -9.06 10.20 2.83
N GLU A 357 -8.57 9.04 3.22
CA GLU A 357 -8.67 7.81 2.43
C GLU A 357 -9.36 6.72 3.26
N GLU A 358 -10.41 6.13 2.71
CA GLU A 358 -11.09 5.00 3.32
C GLU A 358 -10.39 3.68 2.94
N ILE A 359 -9.99 2.90 3.94
CA ILE A 359 -9.53 1.53 3.78
C ILE A 359 -10.69 0.58 4.04
N LYS A 360 -11.34 0.15 2.96
CA LYS A 360 -12.46 -0.79 3.00
C LYS A 360 -12.05 -2.15 3.53
N ALA A 361 -12.99 -2.84 4.16
CA ALA A 361 -12.77 -4.17 4.71
C ALA A 361 -12.56 -5.25 3.65
N TRP A 362 -13.11 -5.02 2.47
CA TRP A 362 -12.87 -5.80 1.28
C TRP A 362 -13.11 -4.87 0.09
N GLU A 363 -12.24 -4.91 -0.92
CA GLU A 363 -12.49 -4.24 -2.19
C GLU A 363 -12.98 -5.26 -3.20
N THR A 364 -13.93 -4.82 -4.03
CA THR A 364 -14.68 -5.63 -4.99
C THR A 364 -13.76 -6.55 -5.80
N THR A 365 -14.28 -7.76 -6.06
CA THR A 365 -13.86 -8.94 -6.85
C THR A 365 -12.54 -9.00 -7.63
N GLU A 366 -11.91 -7.90 -8.01
CA GLU A 366 -10.61 -7.82 -8.68
C GLU A 366 -9.48 -7.45 -7.70
N ASP A 367 -9.78 -6.76 -6.59
CA ASP A 367 -8.79 -6.18 -5.67
C ASP A 367 -8.71 -6.88 -4.29
N LYS A 368 -8.87 -8.22 -4.30
CA LYS A 368 -8.65 -9.06 -3.11
C LYS A 368 -7.19 -9.01 -2.63
N THR A 369 -6.30 -8.34 -3.35
CA THR A 369 -4.86 -8.20 -3.11
C THR A 369 -4.54 -7.87 -1.67
N ASN A 370 -5.25 -6.88 -1.11
CA ASN A 370 -4.92 -6.29 0.17
C ASN A 370 -5.29 -7.18 1.36
N ILE A 371 -6.42 -7.89 1.26
CA ILE A 371 -6.87 -8.82 2.28
C ILE A 371 -6.17 -10.17 2.15
N VAL A 372 -5.92 -10.62 0.92
CA VAL A 372 -5.16 -11.85 0.66
C VAL A 372 -3.72 -11.67 1.15
N SER A 373 -3.06 -10.55 0.87
CA SER A 373 -1.71 -10.29 1.39
C SER A 373 -1.66 -10.19 2.92
N MET A 374 -2.76 -9.81 3.56
CA MET A 374 -2.84 -9.77 5.02
C MET A 374 -3.01 -11.17 5.62
N LEU A 375 -3.70 -12.05 4.89
CA LEU A 375 -4.12 -13.37 5.36
C LEU A 375 -3.26 -14.52 4.83
N ASP A 376 -2.32 -14.27 3.92
CA ASP A 376 -1.48 -15.27 3.23
C ASP A 376 -0.77 -16.24 4.19
N GLU A 377 -0.36 -15.76 5.36
CA GLU A 377 0.25 -16.57 6.41
C GLU A 377 -0.67 -17.67 6.96
N LEU A 378 -1.99 -17.58 6.74
CA LEU A 378 -2.92 -18.63 7.16
C LEU A 378 -2.69 -19.94 6.41
N ASP A 379 -2.18 -19.88 5.17
CA ASP A 379 -1.88 -21.09 4.40
C ASP A 379 -0.71 -21.90 4.99
N GLN A 380 0.08 -21.30 5.89
CA GLN A 380 1.10 -22.03 6.67
C GLN A 380 0.48 -23.00 7.68
N ILE A 381 -0.78 -22.81 8.05
CA ILE A 381 -1.51 -23.69 8.99
C ILE A 381 -2.22 -24.80 8.24
N LYS A 382 -2.94 -24.43 7.18
CA LYS A 382 -3.72 -25.35 6.37
C LYS A 382 -3.84 -24.79 4.96
N ASP A 383 -3.51 -25.62 3.97
CA ASP A 383 -3.62 -25.25 2.56
C ASP A 383 -5.06 -24.81 2.21
N GLY A 384 -5.17 -23.67 1.52
CA GLY A 384 -6.45 -23.05 1.14
C GLY A 384 -7.15 -22.25 2.24
N LEU A 385 -6.62 -22.18 3.47
CA LEU A 385 -7.26 -21.49 4.58
C LEU A 385 -7.43 -19.98 4.33
N THR A 386 -6.49 -19.35 3.63
CA THR A 386 -6.59 -17.94 3.23
C THR A 386 -7.81 -17.70 2.35
N LYS A 387 -8.02 -18.59 1.36
CA LYS A 387 -9.15 -18.51 0.44
C LYS A 387 -10.48 -18.69 1.18
N ASP A 388 -10.54 -19.65 2.10
CA ASP A 388 -11.71 -19.91 2.92
C ASP A 388 -12.01 -18.70 3.82
N ALA A 389 -11.00 -18.15 4.48
CA ALA A 389 -11.12 -16.97 5.33
C ALA A 389 -11.67 -15.76 4.57
N VAL A 390 -11.15 -15.50 3.37
CA VAL A 390 -11.66 -14.43 2.50
C VAL A 390 -13.12 -14.69 2.12
N ASN A 391 -13.52 -15.93 1.86
CA ASN A 391 -14.90 -16.26 1.51
C ASN A 391 -15.87 -16.01 2.68
N HIS A 392 -15.53 -16.48 3.89
CA HIS A 392 -16.27 -16.24 5.13
C HIS A 392 -16.42 -14.75 5.41
N LEU A 393 -15.34 -13.98 5.28
CA LEU A 393 -15.33 -12.54 5.47
C LEU A 393 -16.25 -11.82 4.47
N VAL A 394 -16.13 -12.11 3.17
CA VAL A 394 -16.92 -11.45 2.12
C VAL A 394 -18.40 -11.70 2.36
N LYS A 395 -18.80 -12.94 2.63
CA LYS A 395 -20.20 -13.27 2.90
C LYS A 395 -20.74 -12.58 4.15
N LEU A 396 -19.94 -12.53 5.22
CA LEU A 396 -20.32 -11.82 6.44
C LEU A 396 -20.49 -10.33 6.17
N ASN A 397 -19.55 -9.69 5.48
CA ASN A 397 -19.61 -8.26 5.18
C ASN A 397 -20.77 -7.91 4.23
N GLN A 398 -21.06 -8.73 3.23
CA GLN A 398 -22.25 -8.56 2.38
C GLN A 398 -23.55 -8.64 3.18
N ALA A 399 -23.62 -9.50 4.21
CA ALA A 399 -24.77 -9.60 5.09
C ALA A 399 -24.88 -8.42 6.07
N ILE A 400 -23.75 -7.87 6.53
CA ILE A 400 -23.72 -6.63 7.32
C ILE A 400 -24.24 -5.48 6.47
N TRP A 401 -23.60 -5.25 5.32
CA TRP A 401 -23.96 -4.20 4.38
C TRP A 401 -23.33 -4.44 3.01
N ASN A 402 -24.13 -4.43 1.96
CA ASN A 402 -23.69 -4.47 0.57
C ASN A 402 -24.04 -3.14 -0.11
N ASP A 403 -23.03 -2.37 -0.51
CA ASP A 403 -23.20 -1.09 -1.19
C ASP A 403 -23.84 -1.24 -2.58
N GLU A 404 -23.68 -2.40 -3.23
CA GLU A 404 -24.16 -2.71 -4.59
C GLU A 404 -25.41 -3.60 -4.58
N GLY A 405 -26.33 -3.40 -3.63
CA GLY A 405 -27.56 -4.19 -3.51
C GLY A 405 -28.56 -4.02 -4.67
N ASP A 406 -29.70 -4.70 -4.58
CA ASP A 406 -30.71 -4.78 -5.66
C ASP A 406 -31.11 -3.39 -6.20
N GLY A 407 -30.90 -3.19 -7.50
CA GLY A 407 -31.22 -1.94 -8.18
C GLY A 407 -30.29 -0.77 -7.83
N GLY A 408 -29.10 -1.02 -7.29
CA GLY A 408 -28.10 0.00 -6.93
C GLY A 408 -28.39 0.68 -5.59
N LYS A 409 -29.27 0.11 -4.76
CA LYS A 409 -29.52 0.57 -3.39
C LYS A 409 -28.80 -0.35 -2.41
N GLY A 410 -28.12 0.24 -1.43
CA GLY A 410 -27.44 -0.54 -0.39
C GLY A 410 -28.43 -1.46 0.35
N THR A 411 -28.03 -2.71 0.57
CA THR A 411 -28.84 -3.74 1.26
C THR A 411 -28.04 -4.37 2.38
N GLY A 412 -28.67 -4.65 3.53
CA GLY A 412 -27.98 -5.27 4.66
C GLY A 412 -28.88 -5.33 5.89
N ILE A 413 -28.27 -5.33 7.08
CA ILE A 413 -29.02 -5.16 8.33
C ILE A 413 -29.37 -3.68 8.50
N ASP A 414 -30.65 -3.38 8.70
CA ASP A 414 -31.12 -2.01 8.95
C ASP A 414 -30.39 -1.39 10.14
N GLY A 415 -29.85 -0.18 9.95
CA GLY A 415 -29.08 0.53 10.96
C GLY A 415 -27.58 0.27 10.93
N LEU A 416 -27.10 -0.68 10.13
CA LEU A 416 -25.68 -0.87 9.83
C LEU A 416 -25.30 -0.26 8.48
N SER A 417 -24.00 -0.10 8.25
CA SER A 417 -23.39 0.41 7.03
C SER A 417 -22.00 -0.21 6.81
N SER A 418 -21.30 0.15 5.74
CA SER A 418 -19.94 -0.32 5.45
C SER A 418 -18.93 -0.05 6.58
N SER A 419 -19.14 1.01 7.38
CA SER A 419 -18.31 1.32 8.55
C SER A 419 -18.34 0.21 9.62
N PHE A 420 -19.36 -0.67 9.62
CA PHE A 420 -19.48 -1.82 10.51
C PHE A 420 -18.93 -3.13 9.92
N HIS A 421 -18.33 -3.09 8.72
CA HIS A 421 -17.70 -4.29 8.17
C HIS A 421 -16.62 -4.83 9.10
N ILE A 422 -16.46 -6.15 9.09
CA ILE A 422 -15.36 -6.83 9.76
C ILE A 422 -14.15 -6.78 8.84
N GLY A 423 -13.01 -6.29 9.33
CA GLY A 423 -11.76 -6.35 8.58
C GLY A 423 -11.00 -7.68 8.71
N GLY A 424 -10.10 -7.92 7.77
CA GLY A 424 -9.31 -9.16 7.70
C GLY A 424 -8.48 -9.48 8.95
N ALA A 425 -8.06 -8.47 9.73
CA ALA A 425 -7.26 -8.71 10.93
C ALA A 425 -7.97 -9.59 11.98
N TYR A 426 -9.30 -9.66 11.98
CA TYR A 426 -10.04 -10.60 12.83
C TYR A 426 -9.79 -12.06 12.43
N PHE A 427 -9.66 -12.34 11.14
CA PHE A 427 -9.43 -13.68 10.61
C PHE A 427 -8.00 -14.17 10.83
N LEU A 428 -7.02 -13.27 11.06
CA LEU A 428 -5.68 -13.67 11.51
C LEU A 428 -5.70 -14.44 12.84
N LYS A 429 -6.77 -14.32 13.65
CA LYS A 429 -6.92 -15.07 14.89
C LYS A 429 -7.19 -16.56 14.68
N LEU A 430 -7.50 -17.00 13.44
CA LEU A 430 -7.57 -18.42 13.09
C LEU A 430 -6.29 -19.19 13.43
N LYS A 431 -5.14 -18.51 13.48
CA LYS A 431 -3.87 -19.06 13.95
C LYS A 431 -3.95 -19.64 15.36
N ASN A 432 -4.79 -19.06 16.21
CA ASN A 432 -4.97 -19.50 17.59
C ASN A 432 -5.93 -20.69 17.72
N TYR A 433 -6.62 -21.06 16.64
CA TYR A 433 -7.68 -22.06 16.63
C TYR A 433 -7.44 -23.15 15.59
N ASN A 434 -6.19 -23.33 15.12
CA ASN A 434 -5.83 -24.29 14.06
C ASN A 434 -6.74 -24.20 12.81
N GLY A 435 -7.18 -22.99 12.47
CA GLY A 435 -8.08 -22.76 11.34
C GLY A 435 -9.57 -23.07 11.60
N ASP A 436 -10.01 -23.24 12.85
CA ASP A 436 -11.43 -23.49 13.16
C ASP A 436 -12.28 -22.21 13.12
N PHE A 437 -13.12 -22.11 12.10
CA PHE A 437 -14.07 -21.01 11.91
C PHE A 437 -15.17 -20.94 12.97
N ARG A 438 -15.51 -22.05 13.64
CA ARG A 438 -16.53 -22.07 14.71
C ARG A 438 -16.00 -21.37 15.95
N ASP A 439 -14.74 -21.62 16.30
CA ASP A 439 -14.10 -20.96 17.43
C ASP A 439 -13.82 -19.48 17.14
N LEU A 440 -13.39 -19.14 15.92
CA LEU A 440 -13.29 -17.74 15.49
C LEU A 440 -14.62 -17.01 15.67
N TRP A 441 -15.72 -17.61 15.21
CA TRP A 441 -17.05 -17.04 15.36
C TRP A 441 -17.40 -16.84 16.83
N LYS A 442 -17.36 -17.92 17.62
CA LYS A 442 -17.80 -17.95 19.01
C LYS A 442 -17.03 -16.96 19.90
N TYR A 443 -15.72 -16.86 19.74
CA TYR A 443 -14.87 -16.11 20.67
C TYR A 443 -14.50 -14.70 20.19
N HIS A 444 -14.67 -14.37 18.90
CA HIS A 444 -14.26 -13.07 18.38
C HIS A 444 -15.32 -12.33 17.57
N LEU A 445 -16.04 -13.01 16.67
CA LEU A 445 -17.01 -12.34 15.80
C LEU A 445 -18.36 -12.15 16.50
N GLU A 446 -18.89 -13.20 17.12
CA GLU A 446 -20.20 -13.14 17.77
C GLU A 446 -20.27 -12.08 18.89
N PRO A 447 -19.30 -11.97 19.82
CA PRO A 447 -19.34 -10.94 20.85
C PRO A 447 -19.31 -9.51 20.27
N LEU A 448 -18.54 -9.29 19.20
CA LEU A 448 -18.44 -8.00 18.53
C LEU A 448 -19.75 -7.62 17.84
N LEU A 449 -20.32 -8.56 17.07
CA LEU A 449 -21.57 -8.35 16.34
C LEU A 449 -22.76 -8.13 17.29
N ARG A 450 -22.75 -8.77 18.47
CA ARG A 450 -23.72 -8.48 19.53
C ARG A 450 -23.65 -7.02 19.97
N GLU A 451 -22.46 -6.45 20.14
CA GLU A 451 -22.32 -5.02 20.48
C GLU A 451 -22.72 -4.09 19.33
N TYR A 452 -22.52 -4.49 18.07
CA TYR A 452 -23.01 -3.73 16.91
C TYR A 452 -24.53 -3.67 16.89
N LEU A 453 -25.20 -4.80 17.12
CA LEU A 453 -26.65 -4.91 17.10
C LEU A 453 -27.32 -4.46 18.41
N ARG A 454 -26.54 -4.18 19.45
CA ARG A 454 -27.06 -3.84 20.78
C ARG A 454 -27.98 -2.64 20.72
N GLY A 455 -29.23 -2.85 21.13
CA GLY A 455 -30.27 -1.82 21.13
C GLY A 455 -30.97 -1.62 19.78
N MET A 456 -30.64 -2.43 18.76
CA MET A 456 -31.38 -2.48 17.50
C MET A 456 -32.61 -3.40 17.60
N PRO A 457 -33.66 -3.17 16.78
CA PRO A 457 -34.77 -4.12 16.64
C PRO A 457 -34.27 -5.49 16.16
N GLU A 458 -34.98 -6.55 16.53
CA GLU A 458 -34.72 -7.91 16.04
C GLU A 458 -33.26 -8.40 16.23
N GLU A 459 -32.58 -7.95 17.29
CA GLU A 459 -31.15 -8.24 17.55
C GLU A 459 -30.79 -9.73 17.36
N LYS A 460 -31.62 -10.63 17.92
CA LYS A 460 -31.39 -12.08 17.82
C LYS A 460 -31.53 -12.60 16.40
N ASP A 461 -32.52 -12.12 15.66
CA ASP A 461 -32.78 -12.56 14.28
C ASP A 461 -31.72 -12.01 13.34
N ASN A 462 -31.30 -10.75 13.53
CA ASN A 462 -30.21 -10.14 12.77
C ASN A 462 -28.87 -10.83 13.03
N LEU A 463 -28.56 -11.19 14.29
CA LEU A 463 -27.38 -12.01 14.59
C LEU A 463 -27.47 -13.40 13.93
N GLY A 464 -28.66 -13.99 13.88
CA GLY A 464 -28.94 -15.24 13.18
C GLY A 464 -28.66 -15.14 11.67
N LYS A 465 -29.11 -14.06 11.01
CA LYS A 465 -28.84 -13.79 9.59
C LYS A 465 -27.34 -13.69 9.31
N LEU A 466 -26.60 -12.95 10.14
CA LEU A 466 -25.15 -12.80 10.02
C LEU A 466 -24.41 -14.14 10.20
N LYS A 467 -24.84 -14.95 11.17
CA LYS A 467 -24.28 -16.29 11.40
C LYS A 467 -24.54 -17.22 10.22
N ALA A 468 -25.77 -17.24 9.70
CA ALA A 468 -26.12 -18.05 8.54
C ALA A 468 -25.30 -17.65 7.30
N ALA A 469 -25.09 -16.36 7.07
CA ALA A 469 -24.25 -15.86 5.98
C ALA A 469 -22.80 -16.33 6.11
N TYR A 470 -22.20 -16.19 7.30
CA TYR A 470 -20.86 -16.66 7.62
C TYR A 470 -20.73 -18.19 7.40
N GLU A 471 -21.62 -19.00 7.97
CA GLU A 471 -21.56 -20.47 7.85
C GLU A 471 -21.81 -20.97 6.43
N SER A 472 -22.58 -20.25 5.62
CA SER A 472 -22.83 -20.62 4.22
C SER A 472 -21.55 -20.63 3.36
N ALA A 473 -20.45 -20.02 3.82
CA ALA A 473 -19.15 -20.05 3.15
C ALA A 473 -18.56 -21.46 3.02
N ASN A 474 -18.98 -22.41 3.87
CA ASN A 474 -18.50 -23.80 3.85
C ASN A 474 -19.11 -24.67 2.74
N ASN A 475 -20.13 -24.18 2.02
CA ASN A 475 -20.92 -24.96 1.05
C ASN A 475 -20.64 -24.60 -0.43
N GLY A 476 -19.48 -24.01 -0.74
CA GLY A 476 -19.17 -23.45 -2.07
C GLY A 476 -17.88 -23.97 -2.69
#